data_AF-A0A2M8BYY5-F1
#
_entry.id   AF-A0A2M8BYY5-F1
#
_cell.length_a   1.000
_cell.length_b   1.000
_cell.length_c   1.000
_cell.angle_alpha   90.00
_cell.angle_beta   90.00
_cell.angle_gamma   90.00
#
_symmetry.space_group_name_H-M   'P 1'
#
loop_
_entity.id
_entity.type
_entity.pdbx_description
1 polymer ?
#
loop_
_entity_poly.entity_id
_entity_poly.type
_entity_poly.pdbx_seq_one_letter_code
_entity_poly.pdbx_strand_id
1 'polypeptide(L)'
;MTTEQPERGDILIRASRRFTANLWVQIALLAAFVGLIVLGFMLIDLEGDLSHLDGVMLSGAKEGHYYAEVDRLASKAEEQGGKLENRSSHGSAENLEKLVAAIDGCDAHFAMVQDGLKWPDAAELKLLGRLSKAESLFFLSKGEREIHRFADLAKMTIGVGPVGSGTEVVAREILENEDFASLGLRLETHGFEEQLALLESGVLDLALFVIDEDAAFIRRAIRERGMSIVSFEHLDVIARQLPYARTGRIGAGQYDPVGLNPAEDKKVLRIGTLILSNGCASRSGTSAMLRLLASAYPDFVAENRDRSNSTGLPVDASAQLFFTEGGAGFVDRYFPWLVDIMPVGNWVYVVMCVSVLFNFMGAGHRFQLWRIDANRVMIEEEIEDLVGKTRTLEGLESLVPEDRLLNDAARKALNALMERLSKLKSRCRRISVSLLVPMGAEMSYRY
;
A
#
# COMPACT_ATOMS: atom_id res chain seq x y z
N MET A 1 -72.17 -40.03 3.24
CA MET A 1 -70.87 -39.72 2.58
C MET A 1 -69.90 -39.37 3.68
N THR A 2 -68.94 -40.26 3.90
CA THR A 2 -67.91 -40.24 4.94
C THR A 2 -66.89 -39.14 4.66
N THR A 3 -66.76 -38.19 5.58
CA THR A 3 -65.67 -37.19 5.59
C THR A 3 -64.53 -37.71 6.46
N GLU A 4 -63.45 -38.16 5.82
CA GLU A 4 -62.18 -38.50 6.46
C GLU A 4 -61.57 -37.24 7.12
N GLN A 5 -61.31 -37.31 8.42
CA GLN A 5 -60.35 -36.43 9.10
C GLN A 5 -58.93 -36.86 8.70
N PRO A 6 -58.02 -35.94 8.34
CA PRO A 6 -56.62 -36.30 8.13
C PRO A 6 -55.97 -36.61 9.49
N GLU A 7 -55.45 -37.82 9.64
CA GLU A 7 -54.78 -38.28 10.86
C GLU A 7 -53.56 -37.41 11.22
N ARG A 8 -53.42 -37.15 12.52
CA ARG A 8 -52.33 -36.39 13.19
C ARG A 8 -50.90 -36.80 12.77
N GLY A 9 -50.70 -38.01 12.24
CA GLY A 9 -49.41 -38.50 11.75
C GLY A 9 -48.93 -37.81 10.46
N ASP A 10 -49.85 -37.37 9.62
CA ASP A 10 -49.55 -36.84 8.29
C ASP A 10 -48.99 -35.39 8.33
N ILE A 11 -49.31 -34.68 9.42
CA ILE A 11 -48.83 -33.32 9.71
C ILE A 11 -47.37 -33.36 10.23
N LEU A 12 -47.04 -34.31 11.10
CA LEU A 12 -45.68 -34.48 11.64
C LEU A 12 -44.68 -34.95 10.57
N ILE A 13 -45.11 -35.81 9.65
CA ILE A 13 -44.27 -36.27 8.53
C ILE A 13 -44.00 -35.11 7.55
N ARG A 14 -44.99 -34.27 7.23
CA ARG A 14 -44.80 -33.07 6.39
C ARG A 14 -43.91 -32.01 7.06
N ALA A 15 -44.01 -31.84 8.38
CA ALA A 15 -43.15 -30.93 9.14
C ALA A 15 -41.68 -31.42 9.16
N SER A 16 -41.44 -32.71 9.38
CA SER A 16 -40.09 -33.29 9.36
C SER A 16 -39.43 -33.20 7.97
N ARG A 17 -40.17 -33.49 6.89
CA ARG A 17 -39.69 -33.36 5.50
C ARG A 17 -39.33 -31.93 5.13
N ARG A 18 -40.10 -30.94 5.60
CA ARG A 18 -39.79 -29.50 5.40
C ARG A 18 -38.56 -29.06 6.20
N PHE A 19 -38.37 -29.60 7.40
CA PHE A 19 -37.19 -29.31 8.21
C PHE A 19 -35.90 -29.89 7.58
N THR A 20 -35.94 -31.14 7.10
CA THR A 20 -34.81 -31.74 6.39
C THR A 20 -34.51 -31.05 5.07
N ALA A 21 -35.53 -30.63 4.32
CA ALA A 21 -35.34 -29.91 3.06
C ALA A 21 -34.67 -28.54 3.27
N ASN A 22 -35.04 -27.81 4.32
CA ASN A 22 -34.39 -26.54 4.65
C ASN A 22 -32.93 -26.73 5.09
N LEU A 23 -32.61 -27.81 5.80
CA LEU A 23 -31.24 -28.12 6.19
C LEU A 23 -30.34 -28.41 4.97
N TRP A 24 -30.83 -29.17 3.99
CA TRP A 24 -30.10 -29.43 2.74
C TRP A 24 -29.92 -28.19 1.88
N VAL A 25 -30.91 -27.29 1.84
CA VAL A 25 -30.78 -25.99 1.18
C VAL A 25 -29.72 -25.12 1.87
N GLN A 26 -29.68 -25.09 3.20
CA GLN A 26 -28.64 -24.37 3.96
C GLN A 26 -27.25 -24.95 3.71
N ILE A 27 -27.10 -26.27 3.69
CA ILE A 27 -25.83 -26.95 3.38
C ILE A 27 -25.40 -26.64 1.93
N ALA A 28 -26.33 -26.69 0.97
CA ALA A 28 -26.04 -26.37 -0.42
C ALA A 28 -25.62 -24.89 -0.60
N LEU A 29 -26.27 -23.96 0.09
CA LEU A 29 -25.89 -22.54 0.09
C LEU A 29 -24.51 -22.32 0.73
N LEU A 30 -24.22 -23.00 1.84
CA LEU A 30 -22.91 -22.95 2.48
C LEU A 30 -21.82 -23.53 1.57
N ALA A 31 -22.08 -24.68 0.94
CA ALA A 31 -21.17 -25.31 0.00
C ALA A 31 -20.95 -24.44 -1.25
N ALA A 32 -21.99 -23.79 -1.77
CA ALA A 32 -21.88 -22.83 -2.87
C ALA A 32 -21.07 -21.59 -2.47
N PHE A 33 -21.27 -21.09 -1.25
CA PHE A 33 -20.50 -19.95 -0.71
C PHE A 33 -19.02 -20.31 -0.53
N VAL A 34 -18.72 -21.47 0.04
CA VAL A 34 -17.34 -21.97 0.15
C VAL A 34 -16.74 -22.21 -1.24
N GLY A 35 -17.50 -22.79 -2.17
CA GLY A 35 -17.08 -22.98 -3.55
C GLY A 35 -16.76 -21.67 -4.26
N LEU A 36 -17.55 -20.62 -4.03
CA LEU A 36 -17.27 -19.25 -4.53
C LEU A 36 -16.01 -18.65 -3.92
N ILE A 37 -15.76 -18.85 -2.63
CA ILE A 37 -14.52 -18.41 -1.98
C ILE A 37 -13.32 -19.12 -2.59
N VAL A 38 -13.38 -20.45 -2.73
CA VAL A 38 -12.29 -21.25 -3.33
C VAL A 38 -12.06 -20.86 -4.78
N LEU A 39 -13.12 -20.69 -5.57
CA LEU A 39 -13.02 -20.22 -6.95
C LEU A 39 -12.42 -18.82 -7.03
N GLY A 40 -12.83 -17.90 -6.13
CA GLY A 40 -12.23 -16.59 -6.01
C GLY A 40 -10.73 -16.67 -5.70
N PHE A 41 -10.33 -17.52 -4.76
CA PHE A 41 -8.92 -17.78 -4.44
C PHE A 41 -8.13 -18.39 -5.60
N MET A 42 -8.75 -19.25 -6.42
CA MET A 42 -8.11 -19.83 -7.61
C MET A 42 -8.00 -18.86 -8.78
N LEU A 43 -8.87 -17.86 -8.84
CA LEU A 43 -8.86 -16.81 -9.88
C LEU A 43 -7.94 -15.64 -9.53
N ILE A 44 -7.51 -15.50 -8.27
CA ILE A 44 -6.49 -14.54 -7.88
C ILE A 44 -5.15 -15.10 -8.37
N ASP A 45 -4.51 -14.39 -9.30
CA ASP A 45 -3.15 -14.70 -9.69
C ASP A 45 -2.25 -14.64 -8.46
N LEU A 46 -1.69 -15.80 -8.08
CA LEU A 46 -0.90 -15.95 -6.86
C LEU A 46 0.46 -15.25 -6.97
N GLU A 47 0.89 -14.98 -8.19
CA GLU A 47 1.98 -14.09 -8.54
C GLU A 47 1.40 -12.68 -8.68
N GLY A 48 1.18 -12.00 -7.54
CA GLY A 48 0.58 -10.66 -7.56
C GLY A 48 1.29 -9.75 -8.55
N ASP A 49 0.56 -9.26 -9.55
CA ASP A 49 1.09 -8.41 -10.60
C ASP A 49 1.45 -7.01 -10.06
N LEU A 50 2.10 -6.20 -10.89
CA LEU A 50 2.37 -4.78 -10.64
C LEU A 50 1.38 -3.87 -11.38
N SER A 51 0.19 -4.35 -11.72
CA SER A 51 -0.82 -3.62 -12.53
C SER A 51 -1.24 -2.26 -11.94
N HIS A 52 -1.09 -2.10 -10.62
CA HIS A 52 -1.39 -0.87 -9.89
C HIS A 52 -0.23 0.14 -9.89
N LEU A 53 0.93 -0.22 -10.43
CA LEU A 53 2.02 0.72 -10.66
C LEU A 53 1.73 1.46 -11.97
N ASP A 54 1.26 2.70 -11.89
CA ASP A 54 1.28 3.66 -13.00
C ASP A 54 1.93 4.94 -12.47
N GLY A 55 3.11 5.27 -12.98
CA GLY A 55 3.84 6.43 -12.47
C GLY A 55 5.04 6.80 -13.31
N VAL A 56 5.60 7.96 -12.99
CA VAL A 56 6.78 8.50 -13.64
C VAL A 56 7.88 8.67 -12.60
N MET A 57 9.07 8.15 -12.91
CA MET A 57 10.25 8.23 -12.06
C MET A 57 11.32 9.10 -12.71
N LEU A 58 11.72 10.16 -12.01
CA LEU A 58 12.80 11.05 -12.40
C LEU A 58 14.15 10.39 -12.09
N SER A 59 15.05 10.35 -13.07
CA SER A 59 16.28 9.55 -13.01
C SER A 59 17.56 10.38 -13.17
N GLY A 60 18.11 10.50 -14.36
CA GLY A 60 19.35 11.24 -14.62
C GLY A 60 19.59 11.36 -16.11
N ALA A 61 20.80 11.78 -16.49
CA ALA A 61 21.19 11.85 -17.89
C ALA A 61 21.13 10.46 -18.52
N LYS A 62 20.79 10.36 -19.81
CA LYS A 62 20.55 9.08 -20.49
C LYS A 62 21.75 8.14 -20.46
N GLU A 63 22.95 8.71 -20.45
CA GLU A 63 24.22 8.01 -20.38
C GLU A 63 24.64 7.70 -18.92
N GLY A 64 23.87 8.19 -17.94
CA GLY A 64 24.18 8.09 -16.52
C GLY A 64 23.62 6.84 -15.85
N HIS A 65 24.21 6.49 -14.70
CA HIS A 65 23.82 5.33 -13.90
C HIS A 65 22.35 5.37 -13.46
N TYR A 66 21.86 6.55 -13.04
CA TYR A 66 20.49 6.68 -12.57
C TYR A 66 19.46 6.36 -13.65
N TYR A 67 19.71 6.82 -14.89
CA TYR A 67 18.84 6.50 -16.00
C TYR A 67 18.82 5.00 -16.26
N ALA A 68 19.98 4.35 -16.34
CA ALA A 68 20.08 2.91 -16.58
C ALA A 68 19.36 2.07 -15.50
N GLU A 69 19.48 2.46 -14.23
CA GLU A 69 18.81 1.76 -13.13
C GLU A 69 17.28 1.93 -13.17
N VAL A 70 16.79 3.14 -13.44
CA VAL A 70 15.34 3.37 -13.57
C VAL A 70 14.79 2.70 -14.82
N ASP A 71 15.56 2.63 -15.91
CA ASP A 71 15.18 1.90 -17.13
C ASP A 71 15.02 0.40 -16.85
N ARG A 72 15.97 -0.18 -16.10
CA ARG A 72 15.91 -1.58 -15.64
C ARG A 72 14.68 -1.83 -14.76
N LEU A 73 14.36 -0.91 -13.85
CA LEU A 73 13.14 -0.99 -13.04
C LEU A 73 11.89 -0.89 -13.91
N ALA A 74 11.87 0.00 -14.89
CA ALA A 74 10.75 0.18 -15.82
C ALA A 74 10.49 -1.07 -16.66
N SER A 75 11.53 -1.67 -17.24
CA SER A 75 11.39 -2.94 -17.98
C SER A 75 10.85 -4.06 -17.09
N LYS A 76 11.35 -4.17 -15.85
CA LYS A 76 10.88 -5.17 -14.90
C LYS A 76 9.43 -4.92 -14.44
N ALA A 77 9.03 -3.66 -14.33
CA ALA A 77 7.64 -3.29 -14.05
C ALA A 77 6.72 -3.77 -15.18
N GLU A 78 7.11 -3.51 -16.44
CA GLU A 78 6.35 -3.90 -17.63
C GLU A 78 6.22 -5.42 -17.77
N GLU A 79 7.29 -6.18 -17.50
CA GLU A 79 7.27 -7.64 -17.46
C GLU A 79 6.26 -8.19 -16.42
N GLN A 80 5.98 -7.44 -15.37
CA GLN A 80 5.05 -7.79 -14.30
C GLN A 80 3.70 -7.07 -14.42
N GLY A 81 3.39 -6.47 -15.58
CA GLY A 81 2.10 -5.83 -15.88
C GLY A 81 1.93 -4.41 -15.34
N GLY A 82 2.97 -3.82 -14.75
CA GLY A 82 3.00 -2.43 -14.31
C GLY A 82 3.52 -1.45 -15.38
N LYS A 83 3.36 -0.16 -15.12
CA LYS A 83 3.79 0.93 -15.99
C LYS A 83 4.59 1.96 -15.18
N LEU A 84 5.90 1.99 -15.44
CA LEU A 84 6.79 2.98 -14.86
C LEU A 84 7.54 3.71 -15.99
N GLU A 85 7.28 5.00 -16.16
CA GLU A 85 7.99 5.81 -17.13
C GLU A 85 9.31 6.32 -16.53
N ASN A 86 10.42 6.04 -17.21
CA ASN A 86 11.72 6.64 -16.88
C ASN A 86 11.84 8.03 -17.52
N ARG A 87 11.92 9.08 -16.69
CA ARG A 87 12.08 10.46 -17.17
C ARG A 87 13.48 10.98 -16.86
N SER A 88 14.25 11.22 -17.91
CA SER A 88 15.60 11.75 -17.82
C SER A 88 15.66 13.17 -17.23
N SER A 89 16.77 13.48 -16.59
CA SER A 89 17.08 14.77 -15.99
C SER A 89 18.59 15.05 -16.04
N HIS A 90 19.05 16.16 -15.49
CA HIS A 90 20.45 16.51 -15.28
C HIS A 90 21.02 15.91 -13.99
N GLY A 91 20.19 15.26 -13.16
CA GLY A 91 20.60 14.58 -11.93
C GLY A 91 19.77 14.95 -10.71
N SER A 92 20.32 14.69 -9.52
CA SER A 92 19.61 14.77 -8.24
C SER A 92 18.99 16.14 -7.93
N ALA A 93 19.65 17.25 -8.29
CA ALA A 93 19.11 18.58 -7.98
C ALA A 93 17.86 18.89 -8.83
N GLU A 94 17.95 18.66 -10.14
CA GLU A 94 16.80 18.85 -11.03
C GLU A 94 15.68 17.83 -10.75
N ASN A 95 16.02 16.61 -10.34
CA ASN A 95 15.03 15.63 -9.89
C ASN A 95 14.22 16.12 -8.71
N LEU A 96 14.88 16.71 -7.72
CA LEU A 96 14.22 17.26 -6.54
C LEU A 96 13.31 18.42 -6.93
N GLU A 97 13.79 19.36 -7.74
CA GLU A 97 13.01 20.49 -8.25
C GLU A 97 11.77 20.03 -9.03
N LYS A 98 11.94 19.09 -9.97
CA LYS A 98 10.84 18.54 -10.78
C LYS A 98 9.86 17.73 -9.95
N LEU A 99 10.33 16.97 -8.96
CA LEU A 99 9.45 16.19 -8.09
C LEU A 99 8.55 17.11 -7.25
N VAL A 100 9.12 18.20 -6.74
CA VAL A 100 8.38 19.23 -5.99
C VAL A 100 7.41 19.97 -6.90
N ALA A 101 7.84 20.39 -8.09
CA ALA A 101 6.98 21.07 -9.06
C ALA A 101 5.80 20.18 -9.52
N ALA A 102 5.95 18.86 -9.44
CA ALA A 102 4.92 17.90 -9.82
C ALA A 102 3.91 17.57 -8.70
N ILE A 103 4.02 18.16 -7.50
CA ILE A 103 3.08 17.88 -6.39
C ILE A 103 1.62 18.16 -6.79
N ASP A 104 1.34 19.30 -7.41
CA ASP A 104 -0.03 19.69 -7.74
C ASP A 104 -0.58 18.98 -9.00
N GLY A 105 0.29 18.72 -9.98
CA GLY A 105 -0.09 18.18 -11.30
C GLY A 105 0.07 16.67 -11.43
N CYS A 106 0.84 16.03 -10.53
CA CYS A 106 1.21 14.62 -10.57
C CYS A 106 1.89 14.17 -11.89
N ASP A 107 2.62 15.08 -12.55
CA ASP A 107 3.40 14.77 -13.76
C ASP A 107 4.64 13.89 -13.48
N ALA A 108 5.05 13.81 -12.22
CA ALA A 108 6.09 12.94 -11.68
C ALA A 108 5.64 12.39 -10.33
N HIS A 109 6.03 11.17 -10.00
CA HIS A 109 5.57 10.46 -8.79
C HIS A 109 6.74 10.10 -7.87
N PHE A 110 7.85 9.71 -8.49
CA PHE A 110 9.04 9.24 -7.81
C PHE A 110 10.28 9.94 -8.36
N ALA A 111 11.33 10.00 -7.55
CA ALA A 111 12.64 10.43 -8.02
C ALA A 111 13.74 9.62 -7.36
N MET A 112 14.79 9.33 -8.13
CA MET A 112 16.05 8.88 -7.57
C MET A 112 16.92 10.09 -7.27
N VAL A 113 17.36 10.24 -6.03
CA VAL A 113 18.21 11.36 -5.62
C VAL A 113 19.34 10.85 -4.77
N GLN A 114 20.47 11.52 -4.85
CA GLN A 114 21.56 11.30 -3.93
C GLN A 114 21.20 11.83 -2.54
N ASP A 115 21.67 11.19 -1.48
CA ASP A 115 21.57 11.76 -0.13
C ASP A 115 22.52 12.96 0.01
N GLY A 116 22.17 13.88 0.92
CA GLY A 116 22.93 15.10 1.16
C GLY A 116 22.48 16.33 0.40
N LEU A 117 21.42 16.24 -0.43
CA LEU A 117 20.77 17.43 -0.94
C LEU A 117 20.04 18.18 0.18
N LYS A 118 19.93 19.51 0.02
CA LYS A 118 19.06 20.32 0.86
C LYS A 118 17.62 20.11 0.45
N TRP A 119 16.81 19.59 1.36
CA TRP A 119 15.39 19.39 1.13
C TRP A 119 14.66 20.74 1.20
N PRO A 120 13.83 21.09 0.21
CA PRO A 120 12.94 22.24 0.33
C PRO A 120 11.92 21.98 1.44
N ASP A 121 11.32 23.04 2.00
CA ASP A 121 10.26 22.99 3.03
C ASP A 121 8.92 22.44 2.50
N ALA A 122 8.95 21.58 1.48
CA ALA A 122 7.78 20.89 0.97
C ALA A 122 7.43 19.74 1.93
N ALA A 123 6.45 19.96 2.79
CA ALA A 123 5.93 18.98 3.76
C ALA A 123 5.45 17.65 3.14
N GLU A 124 5.37 17.59 1.81
CA GLU A 124 4.80 16.47 1.05
C GLU A 124 5.84 15.52 0.46
N LEU A 125 7.13 15.88 0.47
CA LEU A 125 8.18 14.96 0.08
C LEU A 125 8.35 13.85 1.12
N LYS A 126 8.31 12.61 0.66
CA LYS A 126 8.43 11.43 1.51
C LYS A 126 9.55 10.53 1.02
N LEU A 127 10.29 9.98 1.96
CA LEU A 127 11.28 8.94 1.70
C LEU A 127 10.57 7.59 1.52
N LEU A 128 10.72 6.98 0.34
CA LEU A 128 10.30 5.59 0.13
C LEU A 128 11.36 4.60 0.61
N GLY A 129 12.63 4.94 0.47
CA GLY A 129 13.71 4.13 1.00
C GLY A 129 15.07 4.53 0.42
N ARG A 130 16.12 3.99 1.02
CA ARG A 130 17.50 4.08 0.58
C ARG A 130 17.89 2.81 -0.15
N LEU A 131 18.55 2.92 -1.30
CA LEU A 131 19.09 1.76 -2.00
C LEU A 131 20.30 1.21 -1.22
N SER A 132 20.43 -0.12 -1.23
CA SER A 132 21.48 -0.83 -0.47
C SER A 132 22.89 -0.51 -0.96
N LYS A 133 23.02 -0.29 -2.26
CA LYS A 133 24.30 0.05 -2.87
C LYS A 133 24.53 1.55 -2.79
N ALA A 134 25.53 1.94 -1.99
CA ALA A 134 25.99 3.32 -1.92
C ALA A 134 26.91 3.67 -3.10
N GLU A 135 26.88 4.93 -3.51
CA GLU A 135 27.80 5.50 -4.49
C GLU A 135 29.07 5.97 -3.80
N SER A 136 30.21 5.88 -4.49
CA SER A 136 31.50 6.33 -3.97
C SER A 136 31.87 7.67 -4.60
N LEU A 137 32.36 8.60 -3.79
CA LEU A 137 33.00 9.83 -4.23
C LEU A 137 34.47 9.53 -4.57
N PHE A 138 34.78 9.56 -5.87
CA PHE A 138 36.12 9.41 -6.40
C PHE A 138 36.73 10.78 -6.66
N PHE A 139 37.97 10.96 -6.20
CA PHE A 139 38.88 11.96 -6.73
C PHE A 139 39.80 11.25 -7.71
N LEU A 140 39.66 11.51 -9.01
CA LEU A 140 40.50 10.92 -10.04
C LEU A 140 41.59 11.90 -10.47
N SER A 141 42.78 11.36 -10.70
CA SER A 141 43.93 12.05 -11.29
C SER A 141 44.49 11.25 -12.46
N LYS A 142 45.19 11.92 -13.38
CA LYS A 142 45.97 11.23 -14.42
C LYS A 142 47.23 10.63 -13.80
N GLY A 143 47.33 9.31 -13.78
CA GLY A 143 48.39 8.56 -13.10
C GLY A 143 48.41 8.79 -11.59
N GLU A 144 49.34 8.14 -10.89
CA GLU A 144 49.52 8.37 -9.46
C GLU A 144 50.10 9.76 -9.20
N ARG A 145 49.49 10.48 -8.25
CA ARG A 145 49.97 11.78 -7.76
C ARG A 145 50.18 11.70 -6.25
N GLU A 146 51.20 12.39 -5.74
CA GLU A 146 51.47 12.55 -4.31
C GLU A 146 50.48 13.54 -3.66
N ILE A 147 49.21 13.15 -3.59
CA ILE A 147 48.14 13.93 -2.95
C ILE A 147 47.61 13.08 -1.80
N HIS A 148 47.99 13.45 -0.57
CA HIS A 148 47.66 12.69 0.63
C HIS A 148 46.85 13.52 1.63
N ARG A 149 47.00 14.85 1.58
CA ARG A 149 46.33 15.80 2.46
C ARG A 149 45.56 16.83 1.63
N PHE A 150 44.50 17.38 2.20
CA PHE A 150 43.70 18.42 1.54
C PHE A 150 44.52 19.69 1.21
N ALA A 151 45.56 20.00 1.99
CA ALA A 151 46.48 21.10 1.69
C ALA A 151 47.23 20.92 0.36
N ASP A 152 47.43 19.69 -0.09
CA ASP A 152 48.11 19.37 -1.34
C ASP A 152 47.23 19.75 -2.57
N LEU A 153 45.95 20.08 -2.36
CA LEU A 153 45.03 20.57 -3.40
C LEU A 153 45.25 22.04 -3.78
N ALA A 154 46.13 22.76 -3.09
CA ALA A 154 46.30 24.20 -3.28
C ALA A 154 46.49 24.59 -4.76
N LYS A 155 45.67 25.54 -5.22
CA LYS A 155 45.66 26.11 -6.58
C LYS A 155 45.30 25.16 -7.73
N MET A 156 44.88 23.93 -7.41
CA MET A 156 44.47 22.95 -8.42
C MET A 156 43.21 23.38 -9.16
N THR A 157 43.12 22.92 -10.41
CA THR A 157 41.90 23.01 -11.23
C THR A 157 41.15 21.69 -11.14
N ILE A 158 39.94 21.71 -10.59
CA ILE A 158 39.19 20.52 -10.21
C ILE A 158 37.86 20.49 -10.96
N GLY A 159 37.64 19.43 -11.73
CA GLY A 159 36.34 19.14 -12.33
C GLY A 159 35.34 18.64 -11.28
N VAL A 160 34.15 19.23 -11.22
CA VAL A 160 33.11 18.92 -10.23
C VAL A 160 31.86 18.28 -10.83
N GLY A 161 31.92 17.85 -12.09
CA GLY A 161 30.82 17.21 -12.81
C GLY A 161 29.83 18.19 -13.43
N PRO A 162 28.74 17.66 -14.04
CA PRO A 162 27.75 18.47 -14.73
C PRO A 162 26.97 19.38 -13.78
N VAL A 163 26.50 20.52 -14.29
CA VAL A 163 25.65 21.45 -13.55
C VAL A 163 24.38 20.74 -13.06
N GLY A 164 24.05 20.88 -11.79
CA GLY A 164 22.88 20.27 -11.15
C GLY A 164 23.02 18.78 -10.81
N SER A 165 24.20 18.19 -11.04
CA SER A 165 24.45 16.80 -10.68
C SER A 165 24.69 16.64 -9.17
N GLY A 166 24.43 15.44 -8.64
CA GLY A 166 24.77 15.13 -7.24
C GLY A 166 26.27 15.21 -6.93
N THR A 167 27.12 15.03 -7.96
CA THR A 167 28.56 15.24 -7.86
C THR A 167 28.90 16.71 -7.62
N GLU A 168 28.31 17.63 -8.40
CA GLU A 168 28.57 19.06 -8.24
C GLU A 168 28.16 19.55 -6.86
N VAL A 169 26.96 19.16 -6.41
CA VAL A 169 26.43 19.57 -5.10
C VAL A 169 27.38 19.18 -3.97
N VAL A 170 27.83 17.92 -3.94
CA VAL A 170 28.74 17.44 -2.89
C VAL A 170 30.14 18.03 -3.04
N ALA A 171 30.63 18.15 -4.28
CA ALA A 171 31.94 18.74 -4.54
C ALA A 171 32.02 20.17 -4.00
N ARG A 172 30.99 20.99 -4.25
CA ARG A 172 30.93 22.36 -3.75
C ARG A 172 30.76 22.41 -2.24
N GLU A 173 29.90 21.57 -1.65
CA GLU A 173 29.74 21.49 -0.20
C GLU A 173 31.06 21.18 0.52
N ILE A 174 31.90 20.31 -0.05
CA ILE A 174 33.22 19.97 0.51
C ILE A 174 34.25 21.06 0.21
N LEU A 175 34.39 21.48 -1.04
CA LEU A 175 35.55 22.26 -1.52
C LEU A 175 35.36 23.79 -1.45
N GLU A 176 34.12 24.28 -1.34
CA GLU A 176 33.82 25.72 -1.16
C GLU A 176 33.57 26.10 0.31
N ASN A 177 33.74 25.16 1.24
CA ASN A 177 33.69 25.42 2.67
C ASN A 177 34.79 26.42 3.09
N GLU A 178 34.53 27.22 4.13
CA GLU A 178 35.46 28.20 4.71
C GLU A 178 36.84 27.59 5.05
N ASP A 179 36.88 26.33 5.49
CA ASP A 179 38.12 25.59 5.78
C ASP A 179 39.02 25.41 4.54
N PHE A 180 38.45 25.42 3.33
CA PHE A 180 39.15 25.22 2.06
C PHE A 180 39.39 26.54 1.30
N ALA A 181 38.80 27.66 1.75
CA ALA A 181 38.87 28.94 1.05
C ALA A 181 40.31 29.43 0.79
N SER A 182 41.24 29.17 1.71
CA SER A 182 42.65 29.56 1.57
C SER A 182 43.42 28.78 0.51
N LEU A 183 42.88 27.67 0.00
CA LEU A 183 43.58 26.82 -0.98
C LEU A 183 43.55 27.42 -2.39
N GLY A 184 42.67 28.38 -2.68
CA GLY A 184 42.59 29.02 -3.99
C GLY A 184 42.25 28.04 -5.12
N LEU A 185 41.34 27.09 -4.85
CA LEU A 185 40.88 26.09 -5.81
C LEU A 185 40.13 26.73 -6.97
N ARG A 186 40.25 26.14 -8.16
CA ARG A 186 39.46 26.51 -9.35
C ARG A 186 38.53 25.35 -9.69
N LEU A 187 37.23 25.50 -9.40
CA LEU A 187 36.23 24.48 -9.66
C LEU A 187 35.57 24.71 -11.02
N GLU A 188 35.53 23.68 -11.85
CA GLU A 188 34.93 23.74 -13.19
C GLU A 188 33.89 22.63 -13.39
N THR A 189 32.78 22.98 -14.02
CA THR A 189 31.68 22.04 -14.32
C THR A 189 31.78 21.54 -15.74
N HIS A 190 31.79 20.21 -15.92
CA HIS A 190 31.96 19.56 -17.21
C HIS A 190 31.12 18.28 -17.29
N GLY A 191 30.78 17.83 -18.50
CA GLY A 191 30.18 16.49 -18.68
C GLY A 191 31.10 15.37 -18.17
N PHE A 192 30.58 14.20 -17.79
CA PHE A 192 31.45 13.12 -17.23
C PHE A 192 32.58 12.68 -18.18
N GLU A 193 32.28 12.44 -19.47
CA GLU A 193 33.30 12.05 -20.46
C GLU A 193 34.24 13.22 -20.83
N GLU A 194 33.70 14.44 -20.91
CA GLU A 194 34.49 15.65 -21.15
C GLU A 194 35.49 15.89 -20.02
N GLN A 195 35.02 15.82 -18.77
CA GLN A 195 35.85 15.95 -17.58
C GLN A 195 36.98 14.93 -17.55
N LEU A 196 36.70 13.68 -17.93
CA LEU A 196 37.71 12.63 -18.01
C LEU A 196 38.73 12.91 -19.12
N ALA A 197 38.31 13.43 -20.28
CA ALA A 197 39.21 13.86 -21.35
C ALA A 197 40.08 15.08 -20.95
N LEU A 198 39.54 16.02 -20.20
CA LEU A 198 40.28 17.16 -19.65
C LEU A 198 41.31 16.72 -18.60
N LEU A 199 41.00 15.69 -17.81
CA LEU A 199 41.94 15.07 -16.88
C LEU A 199 43.08 14.36 -17.62
N GLU A 200 42.77 13.63 -18.69
CA GLU A 200 43.76 12.97 -19.56
C GLU A 200 44.70 13.94 -20.27
N SER A 201 44.19 15.09 -20.72
CA SER A 201 45.00 16.13 -21.35
C SER A 201 45.79 16.97 -20.33
N GLY A 202 45.49 16.83 -19.03
CA GLY A 202 46.13 17.59 -17.94
C GLY A 202 45.65 19.03 -17.83
N VAL A 203 44.52 19.36 -18.45
CA VAL A 203 43.84 20.66 -18.26
C VAL A 203 43.23 20.73 -16.87
N LEU A 204 42.64 19.62 -16.42
CA LEU A 204 42.23 19.43 -15.03
C LEU A 204 43.32 18.69 -14.26
N ASP A 205 43.52 19.09 -13.01
CA ASP A 205 44.40 18.41 -12.06
C ASP A 205 43.71 17.21 -11.42
N LEU A 206 42.43 17.39 -11.09
CA LEU A 206 41.58 16.38 -10.48
C LEU A 206 40.17 16.46 -11.06
N ALA A 207 39.44 15.37 -10.93
CA ALA A 207 38.03 15.30 -11.26
C ALA A 207 37.26 14.51 -10.21
N LEU A 208 36.14 15.05 -9.75
CA LEU A 208 35.25 14.39 -8.81
C LEU A 208 34.16 13.63 -9.57
N PHE A 209 33.83 12.45 -9.06
CA PHE A 209 32.70 11.65 -9.53
C PHE A 209 32.01 11.02 -8.34
N VAL A 210 30.71 11.20 -8.20
CA VAL A 210 29.87 10.38 -7.31
C VAL A 210 29.15 9.36 -8.16
N ILE A 211 29.56 8.10 -8.03
CA ILE A 211 29.04 7.01 -8.87
C ILE A 211 29.26 5.66 -8.17
N ASP A 212 28.51 4.65 -8.57
CA ASP A 212 28.74 3.26 -8.18
C ASP A 212 30.20 2.83 -8.42
N GLU A 213 30.81 2.20 -7.42
CA GLU A 213 32.20 1.72 -7.50
C GLU A 213 32.43 0.66 -8.58
N ASP A 214 31.37 -0.06 -9.00
CA ASP A 214 31.41 -1.06 -10.08
C ASP A 214 31.01 -0.48 -11.45
N ALA A 215 30.73 0.82 -11.54
CA ALA A 215 30.34 1.43 -12.80
C ALA A 215 31.38 1.17 -13.89
N ALA A 216 30.90 0.79 -15.08
CA ALA A 216 31.76 0.53 -16.24
C ALA A 216 32.63 1.76 -16.58
N PHE A 217 32.10 2.97 -16.35
CA PHE A 217 32.83 4.22 -16.51
C PHE A 217 34.09 4.29 -15.63
N ILE A 218 33.97 4.06 -14.31
CA ILE A 218 35.13 4.09 -13.39
C ILE A 218 36.12 2.97 -13.71
N ARG A 219 35.62 1.77 -14.00
CA ARG A 219 36.47 0.64 -14.42
C ARG A 219 37.31 0.99 -15.65
N ARG A 220 36.69 1.60 -16.67
CA ARG A 220 37.38 2.05 -17.89
C ARG A 220 38.38 3.16 -17.59
N ALA A 221 37.98 4.16 -16.79
CA ALA A 221 38.84 5.28 -16.41
C ALA A 221 40.15 4.78 -15.77
N ILE A 222 40.06 3.83 -14.84
CA ILE A 222 41.21 3.32 -14.09
C ILE A 222 42.02 2.33 -14.94
N ARG A 223 41.38 1.33 -15.55
CA ARG A 223 42.10 0.24 -16.24
C ARG A 223 42.65 0.62 -17.60
N GLU A 224 41.89 1.40 -18.37
CA GLU A 224 42.18 1.63 -19.80
C GLU A 224 42.70 3.04 -20.07
N ARG A 225 42.31 4.01 -19.23
CA ARG A 225 42.63 5.44 -19.44
C ARG A 225 43.71 5.96 -18.49
N GLY A 226 44.29 5.09 -17.66
CA GLY A 226 45.43 5.44 -16.80
C GLY A 226 45.10 6.43 -15.69
N MET A 227 43.85 6.46 -15.23
CA MET A 227 43.46 7.27 -14.07
C MET A 227 43.79 6.55 -12.76
N SER A 228 44.10 7.32 -11.73
CA SER A 228 44.34 6.82 -10.37
C SER A 228 43.43 7.51 -9.36
N ILE A 229 43.00 6.73 -8.37
CA ILE A 229 42.18 7.23 -7.26
C ILE A 229 43.08 7.92 -6.23
N VAL A 230 42.78 9.19 -5.98
CA VAL A 230 43.37 9.97 -4.89
C VAL A 230 42.60 9.67 -3.60
N SER A 231 43.34 9.44 -2.52
CA SER A 231 42.81 9.14 -1.20
C SER A 231 43.48 10.06 -0.19
N PHE A 232 42.69 10.61 0.74
CA PHE A 232 43.18 11.51 1.77
C PHE A 232 43.34 10.78 3.12
N GLU A 233 44.41 11.09 3.85
CA GLU A 233 44.71 10.44 5.14
C GLU A 233 43.57 10.59 6.16
N HIS A 234 43.02 11.81 6.24
CA HIS A 234 42.01 12.25 7.20
C HIS A 234 40.62 12.45 6.57
N LEU A 235 40.26 11.63 5.58
CA LEU A 235 38.95 11.68 4.94
C LEU A 235 37.77 11.46 5.92
N ASP A 236 38.03 10.76 7.02
CA ASP A 236 37.08 10.55 8.11
C ASP A 236 36.64 11.84 8.81
N VAL A 237 37.51 12.86 8.85
CA VAL A 237 37.17 14.17 9.42
C VAL A 237 36.12 14.88 8.57
N ILE A 238 36.25 14.82 7.25
CA ILE A 238 35.25 15.35 6.31
C ILE A 238 33.94 14.56 6.45
N ALA A 239 34.01 13.23 6.54
CA ALA A 239 32.82 12.40 6.71
C ALA A 239 32.00 12.78 7.97
N ARG A 240 32.65 13.25 9.05
CA ARG A 240 31.94 13.70 10.27
C ARG A 240 31.16 14.99 10.09
N GLN A 241 31.55 15.83 9.14
CA GLN A 241 30.85 17.07 8.79
C GLN A 241 29.67 16.82 7.83
N LEU A 242 29.60 15.63 7.22
CA LEU A 242 28.58 15.25 6.24
C LEU A 242 27.68 14.14 6.82
N PRO A 243 26.52 14.47 7.42
CA PRO A 243 25.67 13.49 8.13
C PRO A 243 25.21 12.31 7.26
N TYR A 244 25.16 12.53 5.95
CA TYR A 244 24.74 11.57 4.92
C TYR A 244 25.89 10.70 4.38
N ALA A 245 27.16 11.09 4.59
CA ALA A 245 28.32 10.37 4.06
C ALA A 245 28.95 9.43 5.09
N ARG A 246 29.59 8.37 4.62
CA ARG A 246 30.38 7.44 5.45
C ARG A 246 31.71 7.15 4.77
N THR A 247 32.73 6.80 5.53
CA THR A 247 33.99 6.33 4.94
C THR A 247 33.81 4.91 4.39
N GLY A 248 34.28 4.70 3.17
CA GLY A 248 34.41 3.41 2.51
C GLY A 248 35.86 3.13 2.13
N ARG A 249 36.07 1.97 1.51
CA ARG A 249 37.39 1.51 1.05
C ARG A 249 37.24 0.86 -0.32
N ILE A 250 38.08 1.31 -1.25
CA ILE A 250 38.35 0.61 -2.51
C ILE A 250 39.62 -0.21 -2.30
N GLY A 251 39.53 -1.51 -2.48
CA GLY A 251 40.63 -2.43 -2.22
C GLY A 251 41.74 -2.34 -3.25
N ALA A 252 42.98 -2.61 -2.83
CA ALA A 252 44.09 -2.82 -3.74
C ALA A 252 43.74 -3.91 -4.78
N GLY A 253 43.98 -3.63 -6.06
CA GLY A 253 43.64 -4.53 -7.16
C GLY A 253 42.14 -4.70 -7.44
N GLN A 254 41.25 -3.92 -6.82
CA GLN A 254 39.80 -4.07 -7.03
C GLN A 254 39.38 -3.94 -8.51
N TYR A 255 40.08 -3.13 -9.29
CA TYR A 255 39.79 -2.94 -10.72
C TYR A 255 40.67 -3.78 -11.63
N ASP A 256 41.91 -4.03 -11.23
CA ASP A 256 42.80 -4.97 -11.92
C ASP A 256 43.60 -5.76 -10.88
N PRO A 257 43.18 -7.00 -10.55
CA PRO A 257 43.87 -7.81 -9.56
C PRO A 257 45.28 -8.24 -10.01
N VAL A 258 45.55 -8.29 -11.32
CA VAL A 258 46.84 -8.72 -11.87
C VAL A 258 47.80 -7.54 -11.95
N GLY A 259 47.33 -6.41 -12.47
CA GLY A 259 48.08 -5.15 -12.47
C GLY A 259 48.14 -4.45 -11.11
N LEU A 260 47.39 -4.97 -10.12
CA LEU A 260 47.18 -4.38 -8.80
C LEU A 260 46.74 -2.92 -8.92
N ASN A 261 45.63 -2.64 -9.61
CA ASN A 261 45.03 -1.30 -9.69
C ASN A 261 43.74 -1.20 -8.87
N PRO A 262 43.63 -0.28 -7.89
CA PRO A 262 44.69 0.59 -7.38
C PRO A 262 45.81 -0.19 -6.66
N ALA A 263 47.03 0.36 -6.57
CA ALA A 263 48.20 -0.30 -5.97
C ALA A 263 48.07 -0.57 -4.46
N GLU A 264 47.24 0.22 -3.80
CA GLU A 264 46.97 0.16 -2.36
C GLU A 264 45.50 0.43 -2.10
N ASP A 265 45.07 0.15 -0.87
CA ASP A 265 43.73 0.46 -0.42
C ASP A 265 43.50 1.98 -0.40
N LYS A 266 42.42 2.42 -1.06
CA LYS A 266 42.04 3.84 -1.14
C LYS A 266 40.83 4.09 -0.25
N LYS A 267 40.91 5.10 0.63
CA LYS A 267 39.75 5.57 1.39
C LYS A 267 38.89 6.46 0.49
N VAL A 268 37.58 6.22 0.50
CA VAL A 268 36.60 6.99 -0.26
C VAL A 268 35.44 7.41 0.64
N LEU A 269 34.68 8.44 0.24
CA LEU A 269 33.38 8.71 0.86
C LEU A 269 32.32 7.91 0.12
N ARG A 270 31.39 7.31 0.86
CA ARG A 270 30.21 6.62 0.36
C ARG A 270 28.97 7.42 0.70
N ILE A 271 28.13 7.60 -0.30
CA ILE A 271 26.91 8.41 -0.25
C ILE A 271 25.75 7.53 -0.70
N GLY A 272 24.67 7.52 0.06
CA GLY A 272 23.53 6.66 -0.29
C GLY A 272 22.66 7.28 -1.37
N THR A 273 22.02 6.43 -2.17
CA THR A 273 20.97 6.83 -3.10
C THR A 273 19.61 6.62 -2.45
N LEU A 274 18.70 7.59 -2.60
CA LEU A 274 17.36 7.61 -2.03
C LEU A 274 16.32 7.56 -3.15
N ILE A 275 15.20 6.88 -2.86
CA ILE A 275 13.98 6.98 -3.65
C ILE A 275 13.00 7.87 -2.88
N LEU A 276 12.60 8.98 -3.49
CA LEU A 276 11.61 9.91 -2.95
C LEU A 276 10.28 9.77 -3.67
N SER A 277 9.21 10.13 -2.98
CA SER A 277 7.88 10.33 -3.53
C SER A 277 7.35 11.71 -3.14
N ASN A 278 6.51 12.28 -4.01
CA ASN A 278 5.73 13.48 -3.71
C ASN A 278 4.32 13.16 -3.19
N GLY A 279 3.97 11.89 -2.99
CA GLY A 279 2.66 11.48 -2.48
C GLY A 279 1.52 11.42 -3.52
N CYS A 280 1.79 11.72 -4.80
CA CYS A 280 0.79 11.61 -5.87
C CYS A 280 0.37 10.16 -6.18
N ALA A 281 1.28 9.20 -6.00
CA ALA A 281 0.97 7.81 -6.24
C ALA A 281 -0.07 7.28 -5.24
N SER A 282 -0.99 6.44 -5.71
CA SER A 282 -1.91 5.71 -4.82
C SER A 282 -1.14 4.86 -3.82
N ARG A 283 -1.82 4.39 -2.77
CA ARG A 283 -1.19 3.51 -1.77
C ARG A 283 -0.80 2.19 -2.42
N SER A 284 -1.67 1.63 -3.26
CA SER A 284 -1.38 0.44 -4.05
C SER A 284 -0.19 0.64 -5.01
N GLY A 285 -0.10 1.78 -5.69
CA GLY A 285 1.02 2.11 -6.58
C GLY A 285 2.33 2.30 -5.84
N THR A 286 2.29 2.92 -4.66
CA THR A 286 3.46 3.04 -3.77
C THR A 286 3.91 1.67 -3.26
N SER A 287 2.97 0.82 -2.81
CA SER A 287 3.26 -0.57 -2.43
C SER A 287 3.84 -1.38 -3.60
N ALA A 288 3.32 -1.20 -4.81
CA ALA A 288 3.84 -1.83 -6.02
C ALA A 288 5.27 -1.37 -6.34
N MET A 289 5.56 -0.07 -6.21
CA MET A 289 6.91 0.48 -6.34
C MET A 289 7.88 -0.11 -5.30
N LEU A 290 7.46 -0.22 -4.03
CA LEU A 290 8.27 -0.84 -2.98
C LEU A 290 8.54 -2.33 -3.26
N ARG A 291 7.55 -3.07 -3.78
CA ARG A 291 7.72 -4.46 -4.22
C ARG A 291 8.71 -4.57 -5.38
N LEU A 292 8.59 -3.68 -6.36
CA LEU A 292 9.51 -3.61 -7.49
C LEU A 292 10.95 -3.37 -7.01
N LEU A 293 11.16 -2.39 -6.12
CA LEU A 293 12.46 -2.10 -5.50
C LEU A 293 13.00 -3.30 -4.71
N ALA A 294 12.20 -3.90 -3.83
CA ALA A 294 12.63 -5.09 -3.06
C ALA A 294 13.00 -6.27 -3.97
N SER A 295 12.32 -6.41 -5.11
CA SER A 295 12.65 -7.46 -6.09
C SER A 295 13.95 -7.18 -6.85
N ALA A 296 14.29 -5.90 -7.06
CA ALA A 296 15.48 -5.47 -7.80
C ALA A 296 16.73 -5.37 -6.89
N TYR A 297 16.51 -5.14 -5.60
CA TYR A 297 17.53 -4.91 -4.59
C TYR A 297 17.29 -5.84 -3.39
N PRO A 298 18.00 -6.98 -3.29
CA PRO A 298 17.74 -8.01 -2.28
C PRO A 298 17.78 -7.52 -0.83
N ASP A 299 18.71 -6.62 -0.50
CA ASP A 299 18.91 -6.12 0.86
C ASP A 299 18.08 -4.85 1.17
N PHE A 300 17.25 -4.39 0.23
CA PHE A 300 16.52 -3.12 0.36
C PHE A 300 15.63 -3.08 1.60
N VAL A 301 14.93 -4.18 1.89
CA VAL A 301 14.03 -4.26 3.06
C VAL A 301 14.82 -4.27 4.36
N ALA A 302 15.86 -5.10 4.44
CA ALA A 302 16.66 -5.26 5.65
C ALA A 302 17.38 -3.95 6.01
N GLU A 303 18.00 -3.29 5.02
CA GLU A 303 18.70 -2.03 5.25
C GLU A 303 17.79 -0.90 5.72
N ASN A 304 16.61 -0.75 5.14
CA ASN A 304 15.69 0.32 5.53
C ASN A 304 14.95 0.05 6.83
N ARG A 305 14.84 -1.22 7.25
CA ARG A 305 14.29 -1.58 8.56
C ARG A 305 15.28 -1.32 9.69
N ASP A 306 16.54 -1.70 9.49
CA ASP A 306 17.54 -1.70 10.57
C ASP A 306 18.24 -0.34 10.72
N ARG A 307 18.22 0.50 9.67
CA ARG A 307 18.87 1.82 9.66
C ARG A 307 17.91 2.93 10.08
N SER A 308 18.32 3.74 11.06
CA SER A 308 17.58 4.94 11.43
C SER A 308 17.60 5.98 10.30
N ASN A 309 16.46 6.63 10.08
CA ASN A 309 16.35 7.70 9.11
C ASN A 309 17.09 8.97 9.59
N SER A 310 18.18 9.31 8.92
CA SER A 310 18.98 10.51 9.17
C SER A 310 18.88 11.55 8.06
N THR A 311 17.97 11.38 7.08
CA THR A 311 17.86 12.32 5.95
C THR A 311 17.16 13.61 6.36
N GLY A 312 16.27 13.56 7.36
CA GLY A 312 15.40 14.68 7.74
C GLY A 312 14.06 14.69 7.00
N LEU A 313 13.85 13.81 6.03
CA LEU A 313 12.57 13.64 5.34
C LEU A 313 11.64 12.69 6.12
N PRO A 314 10.31 12.92 6.15
CA PRO A 314 9.38 11.93 6.67
C PRO A 314 9.40 10.67 5.79
N VAL A 315 9.31 9.49 6.41
CA VAL A 315 9.18 8.22 5.67
C VAL A 315 7.73 8.07 5.22
N ASP A 316 7.49 7.58 4.00
CA ASP A 316 6.12 7.30 3.56
C ASP A 316 5.46 6.23 4.45
N ALA A 317 4.18 6.40 4.76
CA ALA A 317 3.46 5.49 5.65
C ALA A 317 3.41 4.05 5.10
N SER A 318 3.31 3.89 3.78
CA SER A 318 3.31 2.59 3.10
C SER A 318 4.71 1.96 3.16
N ALA A 319 5.76 2.77 3.00
CA ALA A 319 7.14 2.32 3.15
C ALA A 319 7.46 1.88 4.59
N GLN A 320 7.03 2.66 5.59
CA GLN A 320 7.22 2.32 6.99
C GLN A 320 6.55 0.98 7.34
N LEU A 321 5.33 0.76 6.88
CA LEU A 321 4.63 -0.52 7.07
C LEU A 321 5.37 -1.66 6.37
N PHE A 322 5.74 -1.46 5.10
CA PHE A 322 6.45 -2.45 4.29
C PHE A 322 7.77 -2.91 4.93
N PHE A 323 8.58 -2.00 5.47
CA PHE A 323 9.82 -2.37 6.15
C PHE A 323 9.59 -3.03 7.51
N THR A 324 8.57 -2.60 8.25
CA THR A 324 8.22 -3.19 9.55
C THR A 324 7.71 -4.62 9.40
N GLU A 325 6.93 -4.91 8.36
CA GLU A 325 6.40 -6.24 8.06
C GLU A 325 7.41 -7.15 7.35
N GLY A 326 8.51 -6.61 6.85
CA GLY A 326 9.52 -7.36 6.10
C GLY A 326 9.15 -7.60 4.63
N GLY A 327 8.30 -6.75 4.05
CA GLY A 327 7.86 -6.81 2.65
C GLY A 327 6.38 -6.46 2.51
N ALA A 328 5.81 -6.74 1.33
CA ALA A 328 4.39 -6.51 1.10
C ALA A 328 3.54 -7.51 1.90
N GLY A 329 2.65 -6.96 2.74
CA GLY A 329 1.63 -7.70 3.45
C GLY A 329 0.67 -8.45 2.53
N PHE A 330 -0.13 -9.35 3.11
CA PHE A 330 -1.03 -10.21 2.34
C PHE A 330 -2.05 -9.41 1.51
N VAL A 331 -2.63 -8.35 2.08
CA VAL A 331 -3.65 -7.53 1.40
C VAL A 331 -3.03 -6.69 0.28
N ASP A 332 -1.86 -6.08 0.50
CA ASP A 332 -1.15 -5.33 -0.55
C ASP A 332 -0.76 -6.21 -1.76
N ARG A 333 -0.57 -7.51 -1.52
CA ARG A 333 -0.19 -8.47 -2.56
C ARG A 333 -1.38 -8.96 -3.39
N TYR A 334 -2.51 -9.25 -2.75
CA TYR A 334 -3.63 -9.96 -3.38
C TYR A 334 -4.90 -9.11 -3.56
N PHE A 335 -5.05 -8.05 -2.77
CA PHE A 335 -6.20 -7.15 -2.82
C PHE A 335 -5.78 -5.66 -2.75
N PRO A 336 -4.87 -5.20 -3.63
CA PRO A 336 -4.33 -3.83 -3.61
C PRO A 336 -5.40 -2.74 -3.68
N TRP A 337 -6.47 -2.92 -4.49
CA TRP A 337 -7.58 -1.97 -4.58
C TRP A 337 -8.31 -1.73 -3.25
N LEU A 338 -8.25 -2.70 -2.33
CA LEU A 338 -8.91 -2.63 -1.02
C LEU A 338 -8.22 -1.59 -0.12
N VAL A 339 -6.90 -1.45 -0.27
CA VAL A 339 -6.03 -0.55 0.51
C VAL A 339 -6.18 0.91 0.06
N ASP A 340 -6.54 1.12 -1.20
CA ASP A 340 -6.81 2.47 -1.75
C ASP A 340 -8.12 3.06 -1.22
N ILE A 341 -9.15 2.22 -0.98
CA ILE A 341 -10.42 2.68 -0.41
C ILE A 341 -10.24 3.08 1.06
N MET A 342 -9.64 2.19 1.85
CA MET A 342 -9.41 2.41 3.28
C MET A 342 -8.36 1.46 3.84
N PRO A 343 -7.64 1.85 4.91
CA PRO A 343 -6.68 0.97 5.58
C PRO A 343 -7.29 -0.37 6.01
N VAL A 344 -6.50 -1.45 5.96
CA VAL A 344 -6.92 -2.82 6.29
C VAL A 344 -7.60 -2.91 7.67
N GLY A 345 -7.05 -2.21 8.67
CA GLY A 345 -7.63 -2.18 10.02
C GLY A 345 -9.07 -1.64 10.06
N ASN A 346 -9.44 -0.75 9.14
CA ASN A 346 -10.77 -0.15 9.14
C ASN A 346 -11.84 -1.09 8.56
N TRP A 347 -11.45 -2.07 7.74
CA TRP A 347 -12.38 -3.10 7.22
C TRP A 347 -12.98 -3.94 8.34
N VAL A 348 -12.24 -4.14 9.42
CA VAL A 348 -12.74 -4.80 10.64
C VAL A 348 -13.96 -4.06 11.19
N TYR A 349 -13.93 -2.72 11.22
CA TYR A 349 -15.07 -1.92 11.68
C TYR A 349 -16.27 -2.02 10.74
N VAL A 350 -16.04 -2.09 9.42
CA VAL A 350 -17.13 -2.28 8.45
C VAL A 350 -17.81 -3.62 8.68
N VAL A 351 -17.05 -4.70 8.79
CA VAL A 351 -17.59 -6.04 9.07
C VAL A 351 -18.35 -6.05 10.40
N MET A 352 -17.81 -5.39 11.44
CA MET A 352 -18.48 -5.27 12.73
C MET A 352 -19.79 -4.47 12.63
N CYS A 353 -19.79 -3.34 11.92
CA CYS A 353 -20.99 -2.53 11.68
C CYS A 353 -22.07 -3.31 10.93
N VAL A 354 -21.68 -4.06 9.89
CA VAL A 354 -22.59 -4.94 9.13
C VAL A 354 -23.17 -6.02 10.05
N SER A 355 -22.35 -6.64 10.90
CA SER A 355 -22.81 -7.61 11.90
C SER A 355 -23.80 -7.00 12.89
N VAL A 356 -23.50 -5.81 13.42
CA VAL A 356 -24.39 -5.07 14.32
C VAL A 356 -25.71 -4.74 13.62
N LEU A 357 -25.68 -4.30 12.36
CA LEU A 357 -26.87 -4.04 11.55
C LEU A 357 -27.74 -5.29 11.42
N PHE A 358 -27.14 -6.44 11.09
CA PHE A 358 -27.88 -7.71 11.02
C PHE A 358 -28.51 -8.10 12.37
N ASN A 359 -27.80 -7.88 13.49
CA ASN A 359 -28.34 -8.11 14.82
C ASN A 359 -29.53 -7.17 15.13
N PHE A 360 -29.43 -5.88 14.78
CA PHE A 360 -30.53 -4.92 14.93
C PHE A 360 -31.73 -5.28 14.06
N MET A 361 -31.51 -5.72 12.82
CA MET A 361 -32.58 -6.22 11.95
C MET A 361 -33.28 -7.43 12.59
N GLY A 362 -32.52 -8.37 13.16
CA GLY A 362 -33.05 -9.49 13.92
C GLY A 362 -33.86 -9.07 15.15
N ALA A 363 -33.39 -8.07 15.91
CA ALA A 363 -34.10 -7.53 17.06
C ALA A 363 -35.40 -6.80 16.67
N GLY A 364 -35.35 -5.93 15.65
CA GLY A 364 -36.52 -5.24 15.12
C GLY A 364 -37.57 -6.23 14.59
N HIS A 365 -37.13 -7.33 14.00
CA HIS A 365 -37.99 -8.43 13.60
C HIS A 365 -38.68 -9.11 14.78
N ARG A 366 -37.93 -9.51 15.82
CA ARG A 366 -38.51 -10.07 17.06
C ARG A 366 -39.51 -9.11 17.71
N PHE A 367 -39.24 -7.81 17.67
CA PHE A 367 -40.16 -6.79 18.15
C PHE A 367 -41.45 -6.72 17.33
N GLN A 368 -41.37 -6.82 15.99
CA GLN A 368 -42.55 -6.89 15.13
C GLN A 368 -43.39 -8.14 15.43
N LEU A 369 -42.75 -9.30 15.61
CA LEU A 369 -43.40 -10.54 16.01
C LEU A 369 -44.11 -10.40 17.36
N TRP A 370 -43.42 -9.83 18.35
CA TRP A 370 -44.02 -9.55 19.66
C TRP A 370 -45.24 -8.63 19.55
N ARG A 371 -45.21 -7.59 18.71
CA ARG A 371 -46.38 -6.73 18.48
C ARG A 371 -47.55 -7.46 17.84
N ILE A 372 -47.30 -8.43 16.97
CA ILE A 372 -48.35 -9.27 16.38
C ILE A 372 -48.97 -10.14 17.48
N ASP A 373 -48.15 -10.79 18.30
CA ASP A 373 -48.62 -11.62 19.41
C ASP A 373 -49.43 -10.81 20.42
N ALA A 374 -48.94 -9.63 20.81
CA ALA A 374 -49.66 -8.75 21.73
C ALA A 374 -51.03 -8.33 21.19
N ASN A 375 -51.14 -7.97 19.91
CA ASN A 375 -52.43 -7.64 19.28
C ASN A 375 -53.37 -8.85 19.22
N ARG A 376 -52.82 -10.03 18.95
CA ARG A 376 -53.59 -11.28 18.94
C ARG A 376 -54.16 -11.57 20.33
N VAL A 377 -53.32 -11.53 21.37
CA VAL A 377 -53.75 -11.79 22.76
C VAL A 377 -54.82 -10.79 23.20
N MET A 378 -54.66 -9.50 22.93
CA MET A 378 -55.70 -8.49 23.26
C MET A 378 -57.04 -8.78 22.57
N ILE A 379 -57.01 -9.19 21.30
CA ILE A 379 -58.23 -9.57 20.58
C ILE A 379 -58.84 -10.83 21.18
N GLU A 380 -58.02 -11.84 21.52
CA GLU A 380 -58.48 -13.09 22.14
C GLU A 380 -59.12 -12.83 23.51
N GLU A 381 -58.52 -11.97 24.35
CA GLU A 381 -59.08 -11.53 25.63
C GLU A 381 -60.42 -10.79 25.46
N GLU A 382 -60.52 -9.84 24.52
CA GLU A 382 -61.78 -9.13 24.24
C GLU A 382 -62.89 -10.06 23.73
N ILE A 383 -62.53 -11.13 22.99
CA ILE A 383 -63.46 -12.16 22.55
C ILE A 383 -63.91 -13.02 23.74
N GLU A 384 -62.98 -13.45 24.62
CA GLU A 384 -63.30 -14.19 25.83
C GLU A 384 -64.23 -13.39 26.77
N ASP A 385 -64.04 -12.08 26.88
CA ASP A 385 -64.89 -11.19 27.69
C ASP A 385 -66.32 -11.08 27.14
N LEU A 386 -66.49 -11.12 25.82
CA LEU A 386 -67.80 -10.99 25.17
C LEU A 386 -68.55 -12.32 25.05
N VAL A 387 -67.84 -13.41 24.74
CA VAL A 387 -68.43 -14.71 24.34
C VAL A 387 -68.24 -15.78 25.43
N GLY A 388 -67.46 -15.49 26.48
CA GLY A 388 -67.08 -16.44 27.52
C GLY A 388 -65.84 -17.25 27.14
N LYS A 389 -65.28 -18.00 28.11
CA LYS A 389 -64.06 -18.82 27.93
C LYS A 389 -64.29 -20.06 27.06
N THR A 390 -64.64 -19.90 25.79
CA THR A 390 -64.67 -20.97 24.80
C THR A 390 -63.33 -21.01 24.06
N ARG A 391 -62.44 -21.91 24.52
CA ARG A 391 -61.04 -21.99 24.04
C ARG A 391 -60.85 -22.68 22.68
N THR A 392 -61.92 -23.07 21.97
CA THR A 392 -61.81 -23.84 20.72
C THR A 392 -62.78 -23.34 19.63
N LEU A 393 -62.33 -23.40 18.37
CA LEU A 393 -63.14 -23.08 17.18
C LEU A 393 -64.43 -23.91 17.12
N GLU A 394 -64.37 -25.17 17.56
CA GLU A 394 -65.51 -26.09 17.66
C GLU A 394 -66.53 -25.62 18.72
N GLY A 395 -66.06 -25.00 19.81
CA GLY A 395 -66.91 -24.38 20.83
C GLY A 395 -67.65 -23.15 20.30
N LEU A 396 -67.01 -22.38 19.41
CA LEU A 396 -67.61 -21.21 18.74
C LEU A 396 -68.70 -21.58 17.74
N GLU A 397 -68.56 -22.69 17.01
CA GLU A 397 -69.60 -23.18 16.09
C GLU A 397 -70.82 -23.74 16.83
N SER A 398 -70.64 -24.22 18.06
CA SER A 398 -71.70 -24.80 18.90
C SER A 398 -72.42 -23.80 19.82
N LEU A 399 -72.03 -22.53 19.79
CA LEU A 399 -72.60 -21.49 20.65
C LEU A 399 -74.02 -21.13 20.22
N VAL A 400 -75.00 -21.38 21.10
CA VAL A 400 -76.37 -20.87 20.95
C VAL A 400 -76.34 -19.40 21.38
N PRO A 401 -76.76 -18.44 20.52
CA PRO A 401 -76.63 -17.02 20.84
C PRO A 401 -77.47 -16.65 22.06
N GLU A 402 -76.81 -16.32 23.17
CA GLU A 402 -77.46 -15.77 24.36
C GLU A 402 -78.14 -14.43 24.04
N ASP A 403 -79.29 -14.13 24.68
CA ASP A 403 -80.04 -12.88 24.46
C ASP A 403 -79.19 -11.61 24.66
N ARG A 404 -78.13 -11.70 25.48
CA ARG A 404 -77.15 -10.63 25.72
C ARG A 404 -76.32 -10.25 24.49
N LEU A 405 -76.11 -11.19 23.56
CA LEU A 405 -75.35 -11.01 22.31
C LEU A 405 -76.22 -10.56 21.14
N LEU A 406 -77.55 -10.57 21.30
CA LEU A 406 -78.51 -10.14 20.27
C LEU A 406 -78.77 -8.63 20.26
N ASN A 407 -78.19 -7.87 21.19
CA ASN A 407 -78.28 -6.41 21.25
C ASN A 407 -77.38 -5.73 20.19
N ASP A 408 -77.83 -4.61 19.62
CA ASP A 408 -77.11 -3.85 18.59
C ASP A 408 -75.71 -3.41 19.03
N ALA A 409 -75.53 -3.12 20.32
CA ALA A 409 -74.23 -2.79 20.90
C ALA A 409 -73.23 -3.97 20.82
N ALA A 410 -73.68 -5.19 21.11
CA ALA A 410 -72.85 -6.39 21.06
C ALA A 410 -72.50 -6.77 19.61
N ARG A 411 -73.46 -6.63 18.69
CA ARG A 411 -73.23 -6.82 17.24
C ARG A 411 -72.19 -5.85 16.69
N LYS A 412 -72.25 -4.57 17.10
CA LYS A 412 -71.26 -3.56 16.69
C LYS A 412 -69.86 -3.88 17.23
N ALA A 413 -69.75 -4.36 18.47
CA ALA A 413 -68.49 -4.76 19.08
C ALA A 413 -67.88 -5.99 18.37
N LEU A 414 -68.69 -7.02 18.06
CA LEU A 414 -68.27 -8.20 17.31
C LEU A 414 -67.78 -7.86 15.90
N ASN A 415 -68.50 -7.00 15.18
CA ASN A 415 -68.08 -6.53 13.86
C ASN A 415 -66.74 -5.78 13.90
N ALA A 416 -66.52 -4.95 14.93
CA ALA A 416 -65.24 -4.25 15.12
C ALA A 416 -64.08 -5.21 15.41
N LEU A 417 -64.31 -6.28 16.18
CA LEU A 417 -63.33 -7.33 16.45
C LEU A 417 -62.99 -8.14 15.19
N MET A 418 -64.00 -8.52 14.40
CA MET A 418 -63.78 -9.19 13.10
C MET A 418 -62.96 -8.33 12.15
N GLU A 419 -63.21 -7.01 12.11
CA GLU A 419 -62.44 -6.08 11.31
C GLU A 419 -60.97 -6.02 11.78
N ARG A 420 -60.72 -5.94 13.10
CA ARG A 420 -59.38 -5.94 13.68
C ARG A 420 -58.62 -7.25 13.38
N LEU A 421 -59.29 -8.40 13.49
CA LEU A 421 -58.73 -9.72 13.11
C LEU A 421 -58.35 -9.79 11.64
N SER A 422 -59.25 -9.33 10.75
CA SER A 422 -58.97 -9.33 9.31
C SER A 422 -57.78 -8.44 8.95
N LYS A 423 -57.65 -7.27 9.60
CA LYS A 423 -56.50 -6.36 9.47
C LYS A 423 -55.21 -7.01 9.98
N LEU A 424 -55.24 -7.70 11.12
CA LEU A 424 -54.09 -8.42 11.66
C LEU A 424 -53.64 -9.54 10.70
N LYS A 425 -54.58 -10.36 10.21
CA LYS A 425 -54.34 -11.43 9.22
C LYS A 425 -53.71 -10.89 7.93
N SER A 426 -54.19 -9.77 7.41
CA SER A 426 -53.61 -9.10 6.24
C SER A 426 -52.18 -8.62 6.48
N ARG A 427 -51.89 -8.12 7.69
CA ARG A 427 -50.55 -7.69 8.10
C ARG A 427 -49.59 -8.88 8.18
N CYS A 428 -50.00 -9.97 8.82
CA CYS A 428 -49.23 -11.21 8.89
C CYS A 428 -48.93 -11.77 7.50
N ARG A 429 -49.93 -11.79 6.60
CA ARG A 429 -49.75 -12.25 5.21
C ARG A 429 -48.70 -11.43 4.47
N ARG A 430 -48.75 -10.10 4.55
CA ARG A 430 -47.74 -9.22 3.91
C ARG A 430 -46.34 -9.48 4.42
N ILE A 431 -46.19 -9.67 5.73
CA ILE A 431 -44.88 -9.90 6.35
C ILE A 431 -44.35 -11.30 5.98
N SER A 432 -45.23 -12.32 5.92
CA SER A 432 -44.85 -13.69 5.56
C SER A 432 -44.35 -13.87 4.10
N VAL A 433 -44.69 -12.92 3.22
CA VAL A 433 -44.30 -12.92 1.80
C VAL A 433 -43.05 -12.04 1.57
N SER A 434 -42.51 -11.41 2.62
CA SER A 434 -41.29 -10.59 2.50
C SER A 434 -40.07 -11.47 2.21
N LEU A 435 -39.37 -11.16 1.11
CA LEU A 435 -38.16 -11.85 0.64
C LEU A 435 -36.93 -11.65 1.53
N LEU A 436 -36.96 -10.71 2.47
CA LEU A 436 -35.77 -10.29 3.21
C LEU A 436 -35.36 -11.23 4.35
N VAL A 437 -36.23 -12.13 4.84
CA VAL A 437 -35.91 -13.06 5.94
C VAL A 437 -36.77 -14.34 5.85
N PRO A 438 -36.20 -15.56 6.04
CA PRO A 438 -36.94 -16.82 5.98
C PRO A 438 -37.89 -16.98 7.18
N MET A 439 -39.10 -16.44 7.06
CA MET A 439 -40.15 -16.44 8.07
C MET A 439 -41.11 -17.64 7.96
N GLY A 440 -40.69 -18.71 7.30
CA GLY A 440 -41.55 -19.84 6.96
C GLY A 440 -41.97 -20.74 8.13
N ALA A 441 -41.20 -20.79 9.23
CA ALA A 441 -41.47 -21.72 10.34
C ALA A 441 -42.34 -21.11 11.45
N GLU A 442 -42.07 -19.89 11.90
CA GLU A 442 -42.74 -19.29 13.07
C GLU A 442 -44.14 -18.73 12.76
N MET A 443 -44.41 -18.36 11.51
CA MET A 443 -45.72 -17.81 11.10
C MET A 443 -46.82 -18.88 11.02
N SER A 444 -46.46 -20.16 10.92
CA SER A 444 -47.43 -21.26 10.75
C SER A 444 -48.28 -21.54 12.00
N TYR A 445 -47.79 -21.21 13.20
CA TYR A 445 -48.50 -21.38 14.47
C TYR A 445 -49.29 -20.15 14.92
N ARG A 446 -49.13 -19.03 14.22
CA ARG A 446 -49.72 -17.72 14.57
C ARG A 446 -50.89 -17.35 13.67
N TYR A 447 -51.29 -18.28 12.80
CA TYR A 447 -52.35 -18.16 11.80
C TYR A 447 -53.66 -18.77 12.27
#